data_AF-A0A1H4DAA0-F1
#
_entry.id   AF-A0A1H4DAA0-F1
#
_cell.length_a   1.000
_cell.length_b   1.000
_cell.length_c   1.000
_cell.angle_alpha   90.00
_cell.angle_beta   90.00
_cell.angle_gamma   90.00
#
_symmetry.space_group_name_H-M   'P 1'
#
loop_
_entity.id
_entity.type
_entity.pdbx_description
1 polymer ?
#
loop_
_entity_poly.entity_id
_entity_poly.type
_entity_poly.pdbx_seq_one_letter_code
_entity_poly.pdbx_strand_id
1 'polypeptide(L)'
;MTRIPTNFGPYEREYQTRVSRTRRLLKGAAQAILTAAAVILAGVFLFPLNAHAGRSCEEGKPTAATIVKGMQLAERTSQQLDASGAKVVLLARAGQDLSRYGLRYSHLGLAYKTADGNWRVVHKLNQCGTAVATVYRQGLGEFFLDDLYRYEAAWIVPTPVVQAQLLAALNEPPARITRLHAAPYSIVSYAWGHKYQQSNQWVIETLAGAMEPGTIVNRDQAQAWLHFKGYEPTTLRLGPLTRLGGRVGSANVAFDDHPNEKRFSDRIETVTVDSVFAWMPRAGLGAAPVVLKL
;
A
#
# COMPACT_ATOMS: atom_id res chain seq x y z
N MET A 1 -42.26 10.69 68.76
CA MET A 1 -41.90 10.25 67.38
C MET A 1 -40.71 9.33 67.46
N THR A 2 -40.99 8.05 67.23
CA THR A 2 -40.12 6.87 67.32
C THR A 2 -39.06 6.88 66.21
N ARG A 3 -37.77 6.77 66.56
CA ARG A 3 -36.68 6.47 65.61
C ARG A 3 -36.36 4.97 65.67
N ILE A 4 -36.39 4.34 64.50
CA ILE A 4 -36.08 2.93 64.26
C ILE A 4 -34.55 2.73 64.29
N PRO A 5 -34.01 1.69 64.97
CA PRO A 5 -32.59 1.37 64.89
C PRO A 5 -32.26 0.60 63.60
N THR A 6 -31.34 1.11 62.78
CA THR A 6 -30.82 0.39 61.61
C THR A 6 -29.81 -0.67 62.04
N ASN A 7 -30.05 -1.88 61.57
CA ASN A 7 -29.50 -3.15 62.02
C ASN A 7 -28.12 -3.49 61.40
N PHE A 8 -27.16 -2.56 61.46
CA PHE A 8 -25.83 -2.77 60.89
C PHE A 8 -24.70 -2.32 61.83
N GLY A 9 -24.36 -3.21 62.76
CA GLY A 9 -22.99 -3.44 63.24
C GLY A 9 -22.86 -4.95 63.52
N PRO A 10 -21.67 -5.56 63.63
CA PRO A 10 -20.34 -5.24 63.12
C PRO A 10 -19.91 -6.32 62.09
N TYR A 11 -20.49 -6.31 60.87
CA TYR A 11 -20.29 -7.40 59.91
C TYR A 11 -18.88 -7.46 59.28
N GLU A 12 -18.16 -6.33 59.25
CA GLU A 12 -16.82 -6.24 58.65
C GLU A 12 -15.75 -7.03 59.44
N ARG A 13 -15.90 -7.12 60.78
CA ARG A 13 -14.89 -7.76 61.64
C ARG A 13 -15.05 -9.29 61.72
N GLU A 14 -16.26 -9.83 61.55
CA GLU A 14 -16.48 -11.29 61.55
C GLU A 14 -16.15 -11.96 60.21
N TYR A 15 -16.23 -11.24 59.09
CA TYR A 15 -15.85 -11.83 57.79
C TYR A 15 -14.33 -12.10 57.70
N GLN A 16 -13.51 -11.26 58.34
CA GLN A 16 -12.06 -11.42 58.33
C GLN A 16 -11.54 -12.57 59.21
N THR A 17 -12.34 -13.12 60.13
CA THR A 17 -11.95 -14.23 61.01
C THR A 17 -12.37 -15.62 60.50
N ARG A 18 -13.25 -15.71 59.49
CA ARG A 18 -13.72 -17.00 58.91
C ARG A 18 -13.08 -17.42 57.58
N VAL A 19 -12.15 -16.64 57.03
CA VAL A 19 -11.42 -17.01 55.80
C VAL A 19 -10.05 -17.58 56.17
N SER A 20 -9.88 -18.90 55.99
CA SER A 20 -8.61 -19.59 56.24
C SER A 20 -7.45 -18.92 55.51
N ARG A 21 -6.26 -18.93 56.12
CA ARG A 21 -5.02 -18.37 55.57
C ARG A 21 -4.76 -18.89 54.13
N THR A 22 -5.12 -20.15 53.89
CA THR A 22 -5.06 -20.83 52.60
C THR A 22 -5.95 -20.18 51.52
N ARG A 23 -7.18 -19.78 51.85
CA ARG A 23 -8.07 -19.09 50.89
C ARG A 23 -7.60 -17.68 50.55
N ARG A 24 -6.92 -16.99 51.49
CA ARG A 24 -6.29 -15.68 51.22
C ARG A 24 -5.07 -15.80 50.30
N LEU A 25 -4.23 -16.81 50.53
CA LEU A 25 -3.07 -17.10 49.68
C LEU A 25 -3.49 -17.52 48.26
N LEU A 26 -4.53 -18.35 48.13
CA LEU A 26 -5.08 -18.75 46.82
C LEU A 26 -5.66 -17.56 46.04
N LYS A 27 -6.37 -16.63 46.71
CA LYS A 27 -6.86 -15.40 46.05
C LYS A 27 -5.72 -14.49 45.61
N GLY A 28 -4.69 -14.32 46.44
CA GLY A 28 -3.50 -13.53 46.08
C GLY A 28 -2.72 -14.12 44.91
N ALA A 29 -2.53 -15.45 44.89
CA ALA A 29 -1.89 -16.16 43.79
C ALA A 29 -2.73 -16.05 42.49
N ALA A 30 -4.05 -16.20 42.57
CA ALA A 30 -4.93 -16.03 41.42
C ALA A 30 -4.91 -14.60 40.87
N GLN A 31 -4.90 -13.58 41.72
CA GLN A 31 -4.75 -12.18 41.30
C GLN A 31 -3.39 -11.91 40.66
N ALA A 32 -2.29 -12.45 41.20
CA ALA A 32 -0.95 -12.31 40.64
C ALA A 32 -0.81 -13.01 39.27
N ILE A 33 -1.44 -14.16 39.09
CA ILE A 33 -1.49 -14.87 37.80
C ILE A 33 -2.33 -14.08 36.78
N LEU A 34 -3.47 -13.53 37.20
CA LEU A 34 -4.32 -12.71 36.33
C LEU A 34 -3.65 -11.39 35.91
N THR A 35 -2.92 -10.72 36.81
CA THR A 35 -2.16 -9.52 36.46
C THR A 35 -0.96 -9.84 35.57
N ALA A 36 -0.23 -10.93 35.84
CA ALA A 36 0.86 -11.39 34.97
C ALA A 36 0.34 -11.74 33.56
N ALA A 37 -0.79 -12.43 33.47
CA ALA A 37 -1.45 -12.75 32.20
C ALA A 37 -1.90 -11.48 31.45
N ALA A 38 -2.45 -10.48 32.15
CA ALA A 38 -2.84 -9.21 31.55
C ALA A 38 -1.64 -8.39 31.04
N VAL A 39 -0.50 -8.40 31.75
CA VAL A 39 0.74 -7.73 31.32
C VAL A 39 1.35 -8.43 30.10
N ILE A 40 1.33 -9.77 30.06
CA ILE A 40 1.79 -10.53 28.90
C ILE A 40 0.88 -10.29 27.69
N LEU A 41 -0.45 -10.28 27.88
CA LEU A 41 -1.39 -9.97 26.79
C LEU A 41 -1.19 -8.54 26.27
N ALA A 42 -1.00 -7.56 27.15
CA ALA A 42 -0.74 -6.18 26.76
C ALA A 42 0.59 -6.03 26.00
N GLY A 43 1.62 -6.80 26.38
CA GLY A 43 2.90 -6.86 25.67
C GLY A 43 2.77 -7.38 24.23
N VAL A 44 1.91 -8.37 23.98
CA VAL A 44 1.66 -8.92 22.63
C VAL A 44 0.96 -7.92 21.71
N PHE A 45 0.17 -6.97 22.25
CA PHE A 45 -0.51 -5.93 21.46
C PHE A 45 0.32 -4.65 21.28
N LEU A 46 1.44 -4.48 22.00
CA LEU A 46 2.25 -3.24 21.97
C LEU A 46 3.46 -3.29 21.04
N PHE A 47 3.82 -4.45 20.48
CA PHE A 47 4.87 -4.55 19.48
C PHE A 47 4.25 -4.72 18.09
N PRO A 48 4.19 -3.67 17.25
CA PRO A 48 3.92 -3.87 15.83
C PRO A 48 5.08 -4.70 15.27
N LEU A 49 4.79 -5.95 14.88
CA LEU A 49 5.63 -6.65 13.92
C LEU A 49 5.73 -5.72 12.71
N ASN A 50 6.94 -5.28 12.38
CA ASN A 50 7.20 -4.51 11.18
C ASN A 50 6.86 -5.38 9.96
N ALA A 51 5.59 -5.38 9.56
CA ALA A 51 5.14 -5.96 8.32
C ALA A 51 5.78 -5.13 7.19
N HIS A 52 6.83 -5.67 6.57
CA HIS A 52 7.47 -5.07 5.41
C HIS A 52 6.47 -5.07 4.25
N ALA A 53 5.73 -3.98 4.04
CA ALA A 53 4.85 -3.85 2.90
C ALA A 53 5.66 -3.69 1.60
N GLY A 54 5.20 -4.29 0.50
CA GLY A 54 5.75 -4.08 -0.85
C GLY A 54 6.75 -5.10 -1.38
N ARG A 55 7.29 -5.97 -0.50
CA ARG A 55 8.25 -7.02 -0.88
C ARG A 55 7.55 -8.22 -1.51
N SER A 56 8.27 -8.96 -2.35
CA SER A 56 7.99 -10.39 -2.50
C SER A 56 7.97 -10.96 -1.08
N CYS A 57 6.89 -11.62 -0.68
CA CYS A 57 6.78 -12.12 0.69
C CYS A 57 7.74 -13.30 0.97
N GLU A 58 8.75 -13.52 0.11
CA GLU A 58 9.80 -14.50 0.31
C GLU A 58 10.80 -14.00 1.35
N GLU A 59 11.06 -14.84 2.36
CA GLU A 59 11.81 -14.51 3.58
C GLU A 59 13.34 -14.38 3.39
N GLY A 60 13.82 -14.15 2.16
CA GLY A 60 15.24 -13.99 1.88
C GLY A 60 15.76 -12.62 2.32
N LYS A 61 16.74 -12.59 3.23
CA LYS A 61 17.49 -11.34 3.49
C LYS A 61 18.24 -10.94 2.21
N PRO A 62 18.11 -9.69 1.72
CA PRO A 62 18.83 -9.27 0.53
C PRO A 62 20.34 -9.38 0.75
N THR A 63 21.04 -9.92 -0.25
CA THR A 63 22.50 -10.02 -0.20
C THR A 63 23.14 -8.64 -0.32
N ALA A 64 24.38 -8.48 0.15
CA ALA A 64 25.13 -7.24 -0.03
C ALA A 64 25.24 -6.84 -1.52
N ALA A 65 25.43 -7.82 -2.43
CA ALA A 65 25.47 -7.57 -3.86
C ALA A 65 24.14 -7.03 -4.40
N THR A 66 23.01 -7.58 -3.93
CA THR A 66 21.67 -7.10 -4.29
C THR A 66 21.46 -5.66 -3.80
N ILE A 67 21.89 -5.36 -2.58
CA ILE A 67 21.79 -4.01 -2.00
C ILE A 67 22.62 -3.01 -2.81
N VAL A 68 23.88 -3.34 -3.12
CA VAL A 68 24.77 -2.48 -3.92
C VAL A 68 24.15 -2.16 -5.27
N LYS A 69 23.64 -3.16 -6.00
CA LYS A 69 22.98 -2.93 -7.29
C LYS A 69 21.71 -2.09 -7.17
N GLY A 70 20.88 -2.33 -6.15
CA GLY A 70 19.69 -1.52 -5.88
C GLY A 70 20.04 -0.05 -5.61
N MET A 71 21.07 0.19 -4.80
CA MET A 71 21.55 1.55 -4.51
C MET A 71 22.20 2.22 -5.72
N GLN A 72 22.94 1.47 -6.54
CA GLN A 72 23.50 1.97 -7.79
C GLN A 72 22.40 2.38 -8.78
N LEU A 73 21.30 1.62 -8.86
CA LEU A 73 20.15 1.98 -9.67
C LEU A 73 19.46 3.24 -9.14
N ALA A 74 19.30 3.34 -7.82
CA ALA A 74 18.74 4.53 -7.17
C ALA A 74 19.58 5.78 -7.45
N GLU A 75 20.90 5.69 -7.32
CA GLU A 75 21.83 6.78 -7.59
C GLU A 75 21.75 7.24 -9.04
N ARG A 76 21.89 6.32 -10.00
CA ARG A 76 21.82 6.65 -11.44
C ARG A 76 20.45 7.19 -11.83
N THR A 77 19.38 6.69 -11.22
CA THR A 77 18.02 7.24 -11.42
C THR A 77 17.97 8.68 -10.92
N SER A 78 18.46 8.97 -9.70
CA SER A 78 18.51 10.34 -9.18
C SER A 78 19.26 11.30 -10.11
N GLN A 79 20.43 10.90 -10.58
CA GLN A 79 21.26 11.71 -11.50
C GLN A 79 20.53 12.02 -12.82
N GLN A 80 19.84 11.02 -13.39
CA GLN A 80 19.08 11.19 -14.63
C GLN A 80 17.83 12.06 -14.44
N LEU A 81 17.13 11.91 -13.31
CA LEU A 81 15.98 12.76 -12.97
C LEU A 81 16.41 14.21 -12.73
N ASP A 82 17.58 14.42 -12.12
CA ASP A 82 18.15 15.76 -11.95
C ASP A 82 18.52 16.40 -13.28
N ALA A 83 19.19 15.64 -14.16
CA ALA A 83 19.55 16.09 -15.50
C ALA A 83 18.32 16.40 -16.38
N SER A 84 17.19 15.73 -16.16
CA SER A 84 15.96 15.99 -16.93
C SER A 84 15.26 17.28 -16.51
N GLY A 85 15.63 17.91 -15.40
CA GLY A 85 14.98 19.09 -14.85
C GLY A 85 13.56 18.86 -14.31
N ALA A 86 13.09 17.61 -14.27
CA ALA A 86 11.76 17.28 -13.79
C ALA A 86 11.63 17.55 -12.29
N LYS A 87 10.41 17.82 -11.83
CA LYS A 87 10.08 17.96 -10.42
C LYS A 87 9.21 16.83 -9.91
N VAL A 88 8.44 16.19 -10.79
CA VAL A 88 7.63 15.01 -10.51
C VAL A 88 7.71 14.09 -11.72
N VAL A 89 7.84 12.78 -11.48
CA VAL A 89 7.75 11.74 -12.51
C VAL A 89 6.89 10.57 -12.03
N LEU A 90 6.29 9.86 -12.98
CA LEU A 90 5.70 8.55 -12.71
C LEU A 90 6.84 7.53 -12.85
N LEU A 91 7.38 7.06 -11.72
CA LEU A 91 8.54 6.18 -11.64
C LEU A 91 8.12 4.72 -11.50
N ALA A 92 8.71 3.85 -12.30
CA ALA A 92 8.43 2.42 -12.33
C ALA A 92 9.68 1.58 -12.07
N ARG A 93 9.45 0.36 -11.57
CA ARG A 93 10.46 -0.68 -11.38
C ARG A 93 9.95 -2.05 -11.82
N ALA A 94 10.88 -2.94 -12.17
CA ALA A 94 10.62 -4.34 -12.47
C ALA A 94 10.92 -5.23 -11.26
N GLY A 95 10.00 -5.24 -10.29
CA GLY A 95 10.11 -6.05 -9.06
C GLY A 95 9.72 -7.52 -9.22
N GLN A 96 8.87 -7.84 -10.20
CA GLN A 96 8.39 -9.21 -10.44
C GLN A 96 8.57 -9.59 -11.91
N ASP A 97 8.77 -10.88 -12.19
CA ASP A 97 8.72 -11.39 -13.55
C ASP A 97 7.27 -11.51 -14.03
N LEU A 98 6.85 -10.53 -14.83
CA LEU A 98 5.53 -10.49 -15.45
C LEU A 98 5.58 -10.84 -16.95
N SER A 99 6.70 -11.37 -17.44
CA SER A 99 6.92 -11.65 -18.87
C SER A 99 5.88 -12.63 -19.44
N ARG A 100 5.42 -13.60 -18.64
CA ARG A 100 4.33 -14.53 -19.00
C ARG A 100 3.00 -13.84 -19.33
N TYR A 101 2.84 -12.58 -18.93
CA TYR A 101 1.65 -11.76 -19.20
C TYR A 101 1.93 -10.65 -20.21
N GLY A 102 3.12 -10.63 -20.83
CA GLY A 102 3.54 -9.57 -21.75
C GLY A 102 3.79 -8.22 -21.07
N LEU A 103 4.00 -8.20 -19.75
CA LEU A 103 4.25 -6.99 -18.97
C LEU A 103 5.72 -6.88 -18.57
N ARG A 104 6.24 -5.66 -18.51
CA ARG A 104 7.64 -5.42 -18.16
C ARG A 104 7.85 -4.93 -16.74
N TYR A 105 7.00 -4.04 -16.25
CA TYR A 105 7.18 -3.41 -14.94
C TYR A 105 6.02 -3.76 -14.02
N SER A 106 6.34 -4.02 -12.76
CA SER A 106 5.34 -4.48 -11.78
C SER A 106 4.74 -3.36 -10.96
N HIS A 107 5.50 -2.28 -10.73
CA HIS A 107 5.14 -1.30 -9.72
C HIS A 107 5.45 0.13 -10.12
N LEU A 108 4.53 1.04 -9.78
CA LEU A 108 4.54 2.46 -10.08
C LEU A 108 4.49 3.29 -8.78
N GLY A 109 5.21 4.41 -8.79
CA GLY A 109 5.13 5.45 -7.77
C GLY A 109 5.19 6.85 -8.38
N LEU A 110 4.85 7.85 -7.59
CA LEU A 110 5.08 9.26 -7.92
C LEU A 110 6.39 9.69 -7.26
N ALA A 111 7.45 9.81 -8.04
CA ALA A 111 8.72 10.34 -7.56
C ALA A 111 8.73 11.86 -7.71
N TYR A 112 9.10 12.59 -6.66
CA TYR A 112 9.10 14.04 -6.63
C TYR A 112 10.30 14.61 -5.89
N LYS A 113 10.76 15.76 -6.37
CA LYS A 113 11.88 16.50 -5.77
C LYS A 113 11.37 17.35 -4.61
N THR A 114 11.93 17.14 -3.42
CA THR A 114 11.60 17.92 -2.23
C THR A 114 12.27 19.31 -2.28
N ALA A 115 11.86 20.20 -1.38
CA ALA A 115 12.49 21.52 -1.22
C ALA A 115 14.00 21.42 -0.93
N ASP A 116 14.41 20.39 -0.19
CA ASP A 116 15.82 20.11 0.14
C ASP A 116 16.62 19.52 -1.05
N GLY A 117 15.99 19.35 -2.22
CA GLY A 117 16.63 18.83 -3.42
C GLY A 117 16.69 17.30 -3.51
N ASN A 118 16.21 16.57 -2.50
CA ASN A 118 16.18 15.11 -2.49
C ASN A 118 14.96 14.54 -3.23
N TRP A 119 15.09 13.36 -3.81
CA TRP A 119 13.96 12.64 -4.40
C TRP A 119 13.26 11.75 -3.37
N ARG A 120 11.94 11.87 -3.30
CA ARG A 120 11.06 10.93 -2.58
C ARG A 120 10.08 10.28 -3.54
N VAL A 121 9.68 9.06 -3.25
CA VAL A 121 8.67 8.30 -3.97
C VAL A 121 7.48 8.08 -3.06
N VAL A 122 6.30 8.53 -3.48
CA VAL A 122 5.05 8.14 -2.85
C VAL A 122 4.38 7.03 -3.67
N HIS A 123 4.04 5.95 -3.00
CA HIS A 123 3.49 4.76 -3.64
C HIS A 123 2.70 3.91 -2.66
N LYS A 124 1.78 3.10 -3.20
CA LYS A 124 0.93 2.22 -2.41
C LYS A 124 1.50 0.81 -2.40
N LEU A 125 1.64 0.21 -1.22
CA LEU A 125 2.17 -1.15 -1.07
C LEU A 125 1.21 -2.00 -0.25
N ASN A 126 1.02 -3.26 -0.63
CA ASN A 126 0.32 -4.22 0.22
C ASN A 126 1.25 -4.70 1.34
N GLN A 127 0.71 -4.89 2.53
CA GLN A 127 1.43 -5.55 3.60
C GLN A 127 1.65 -7.02 3.23
N CYS A 128 2.87 -7.53 3.44
CA CYS A 128 3.20 -8.91 3.10
C CYS A 128 2.23 -9.90 3.77
N GLY A 129 1.79 -10.89 3.00
CA GLY A 129 0.85 -11.92 3.47
C GLY A 129 -0.58 -11.44 3.74
N THR A 130 -0.93 -10.17 3.45
CA THR A 130 -2.28 -9.65 3.69
C THR A 130 -2.94 -9.09 2.43
N ALA A 131 -4.26 -8.89 2.53
CA ALA A 131 -5.09 -8.19 1.54
C ALA A 131 -5.24 -6.70 1.85
N VAL A 132 -4.34 -6.12 2.64
CA VAL A 132 -4.41 -4.72 3.10
C VAL A 132 -3.21 -3.97 2.59
N ALA A 133 -3.43 -2.76 2.09
CA ALA A 133 -2.38 -1.88 1.61
C ALA A 133 -2.41 -0.52 2.30
N THR A 134 -1.25 0.16 2.26
CA THR A 134 -1.04 1.50 2.81
C THR A 134 -0.22 2.32 1.81
N VAL A 135 -0.29 3.65 1.89
CA VAL A 135 0.54 4.57 1.10
C VAL A 135 1.77 4.95 1.90
N TYR A 136 2.94 4.83 1.27
CA TYR A 136 4.25 5.12 1.87
C TYR A 136 4.94 6.25 1.11
N ARG A 137 5.72 7.06 1.84
CA ARG A 137 6.69 8.00 1.27
C ARG A 137 8.09 7.52 1.63
N GLN A 138 8.89 7.22 0.63
CA GLN A 138 10.19 6.57 0.75
C GLN A 138 11.23 7.26 -0.12
N GLY A 139 12.52 7.03 0.10
CA GLY A 139 13.57 7.45 -0.84
C GLY A 139 13.66 6.53 -2.07
N LEU A 140 14.48 6.92 -3.04
CA LEU A 140 14.79 6.09 -4.20
C LEU A 140 15.47 4.78 -3.80
N GLY A 141 16.32 4.81 -2.76
CA GLY A 141 16.98 3.61 -2.24
C GLY A 141 15.96 2.56 -1.81
N GLU A 142 15.05 2.93 -0.92
CA GLU A 142 13.98 2.03 -0.45
C GLU A 142 13.07 1.58 -1.59
N PHE A 143 12.80 2.44 -2.58
CA PHE A 143 12.04 2.07 -3.77
C PHE A 143 12.74 0.99 -4.62
N PHE A 144 14.06 0.99 -4.73
CA PHE A 144 14.81 -0.01 -5.52
C PHE A 144 15.38 -1.18 -4.71
N LEU A 145 15.32 -1.14 -3.38
CA LEU A 145 15.70 -2.24 -2.47
C LEU A 145 14.56 -3.22 -2.16
N ASP A 146 13.46 -3.10 -2.91
CA ASP A 146 12.23 -3.87 -2.74
C ASP A 146 12.18 -5.03 -3.74
N ASP A 147 13.16 -5.92 -3.61
CA ASP A 147 13.38 -7.16 -4.37
C ASP A 147 13.16 -7.04 -5.88
N LEU A 148 14.17 -6.54 -6.60
CA LEU A 148 14.11 -6.34 -8.04
C LEU A 148 14.38 -7.63 -8.82
N TYR A 149 13.42 -8.04 -9.65
CA TYR A 149 13.63 -9.05 -10.69
C TYR A 149 14.59 -8.55 -11.78
N ARG A 150 14.50 -7.27 -12.16
CA ARG A 150 15.46 -6.61 -13.06
C ARG A 150 15.92 -5.29 -12.48
N TYR A 151 17.22 -5.02 -12.59
CA TYR A 151 17.82 -3.73 -12.25
C TYR A 151 17.55 -2.69 -13.35
N GLU A 152 16.27 -2.41 -13.56
CA GLU A 152 15.77 -1.44 -14.52
C GLU A 152 14.81 -0.47 -13.84
N ALA A 153 15.03 0.82 -14.09
CA ALA A 153 14.09 1.88 -13.76
C ALA A 153 13.47 2.40 -15.06
N ALA A 154 12.23 2.84 -15.00
CA ALA A 154 11.64 3.56 -16.11
C ALA A 154 10.71 4.64 -15.59
N TRP A 155 10.53 5.72 -16.34
CA TRP A 155 9.66 6.80 -15.90
C TRP A 155 9.06 7.59 -17.04
N ILE A 156 7.95 8.26 -16.75
CA ILE A 156 7.40 9.31 -17.60
C ILE A 156 7.59 10.64 -16.89
N VAL A 157 8.09 11.62 -17.65
CA VAL A 157 8.04 13.04 -17.28
C VAL A 157 6.68 13.60 -17.70
N PRO A 158 5.78 13.96 -16.76
CA PRO A 158 4.50 14.57 -17.09
C PRO A 158 4.68 15.96 -17.71
N THR A 159 3.64 16.48 -18.36
CA THR A 159 3.66 17.86 -18.85
C THR A 159 3.86 18.86 -17.70
N PRO A 160 4.32 20.10 -17.98
CA PRO A 160 4.53 21.10 -16.92
C PRO A 160 3.29 21.34 -16.05
N VAL A 161 2.09 21.32 -16.65
CA VAL A 161 0.82 21.48 -15.92
C VAL A 161 0.60 20.31 -14.96
N VAL A 162 0.78 19.07 -15.42
CA VAL A 162 0.61 17.88 -14.59
C VAL A 162 1.65 17.84 -13.46
N GLN A 163 2.91 18.19 -13.74
CA GLN A 163 3.94 18.29 -12.71
C GLN A 163 3.59 19.33 -11.64
N ALA A 164 3.10 20.51 -12.04
CA ALA A 164 2.70 21.55 -11.09
C ALA A 164 1.56 21.07 -10.17
N GLN A 165 0.51 20.46 -10.73
CA GLN A 165 -0.64 19.96 -9.97
C GLN A 165 -0.26 18.83 -9.01
N LEU A 166 0.51 17.85 -9.48
CA LEU A 166 1.01 16.77 -8.64
C LEU A 166 1.91 17.31 -7.53
N LEU A 167 2.85 18.21 -7.85
CA LEU A 167 3.78 18.76 -6.86
C LEU A 167 3.05 19.55 -5.77
N ALA A 168 2.03 20.35 -6.15
CA ALA A 168 1.18 21.05 -5.20
C ALA A 168 0.50 20.06 -4.24
N ALA A 169 -0.17 19.03 -4.77
CA ALA A 169 -0.80 18.00 -3.95
C ALA A 169 0.19 17.23 -3.07
N LEU A 170 1.41 16.98 -3.55
CA LEU A 170 2.45 16.24 -2.83
C LEU A 170 3.04 17.02 -1.65
N ASN A 171 3.01 18.34 -1.72
CA ASN A 171 3.48 19.28 -0.69
C ASN A 171 2.40 19.65 0.34
N GLU A 172 1.14 19.33 0.07
CA GLU A 172 0.04 19.44 1.02
C GLU A 172 0.13 18.39 2.16
N PRO A 173 -0.66 18.53 3.24
CA PRO A 173 -0.74 17.54 4.30
C PRO A 173 -1.00 16.12 3.78
N PRO A 174 -0.50 15.05 4.44
CA PRO A 174 -0.58 13.68 3.95
C PRO A 174 -1.98 13.22 3.52
N ALA A 175 -3.02 13.71 4.20
CA ALA A 175 -4.43 13.44 3.88
C ALA A 175 -4.81 13.78 2.43
N ARG A 176 -4.14 14.76 1.81
CA ARG A 176 -4.40 15.13 0.42
C ARG A 176 -4.06 14.01 -0.56
N ILE A 177 -2.89 13.39 -0.39
CA ILE A 177 -2.40 12.32 -1.27
C ILE A 177 -3.03 10.97 -0.94
N THR A 178 -3.44 10.76 0.31
CA THR A 178 -4.12 9.53 0.72
C THR A 178 -5.64 9.58 0.57
N ARG A 179 -6.22 10.70 0.11
CA ARG A 179 -7.68 10.88 0.02
C ARG A 179 -8.41 9.76 -0.75
N LEU A 180 -7.80 9.29 -1.85
CA LEU A 180 -8.39 8.28 -2.72
C LEU A 180 -7.89 6.85 -2.40
N HIS A 181 -7.18 6.67 -1.29
CA HIS A 181 -6.68 5.37 -0.88
C HIS A 181 -7.81 4.48 -0.35
N ALA A 182 -7.88 3.25 -0.86
CA ALA A 182 -8.69 2.17 -0.30
C ALA A 182 -7.79 1.08 0.30
N ALA A 183 -8.00 0.72 1.56
CA ALA A 183 -7.17 -0.29 2.23
C ALA A 183 -7.30 -1.70 1.62
N PRO A 184 -8.50 -2.20 1.24
CA PRO A 184 -8.64 -3.50 0.59
C PRO A 184 -7.86 -3.56 -0.72
N TYR A 185 -6.97 -4.54 -0.82
CA TYR A 185 -6.01 -4.66 -1.90
C TYR A 185 -6.17 -5.99 -2.61
N SER A 186 -6.15 -5.93 -3.95
CA SER A 186 -5.85 -7.08 -4.76
C SER A 186 -4.92 -6.69 -5.90
N ILE A 187 -3.82 -7.40 -6.13
CA ILE A 187 -2.84 -7.09 -7.18
C ILE A 187 -3.44 -7.10 -8.60
N VAL A 188 -4.55 -7.80 -8.77
CA VAL A 188 -5.31 -7.91 -10.02
C VAL A 188 -6.67 -7.22 -9.94
N SER A 189 -6.86 -6.22 -9.06
CA SER A 189 -8.16 -5.54 -8.91
C SER A 189 -8.69 -4.99 -10.24
N TYR A 190 -10.02 -5.02 -10.39
CA TYR A 190 -10.68 -4.50 -11.58
C TYR A 190 -10.42 -3.01 -11.70
N ALA A 191 -9.96 -2.56 -12.87
CA ALA A 191 -9.58 -1.16 -13.09
C ALA A 191 -10.70 -0.16 -12.79
N TRP A 192 -11.95 -0.60 -12.91
CA TRP A 192 -13.16 0.21 -12.69
C TRP A 192 -13.98 -0.31 -11.50
N GLY A 193 -13.36 -1.12 -10.64
CA GLY A 193 -13.95 -1.63 -9.42
C GLY A 193 -13.69 -0.72 -8.23
N HIS A 194 -14.59 -0.78 -7.24
CA HIS A 194 -14.49 0.00 -6.00
C HIS A 194 -14.07 -0.88 -4.81
N LYS A 195 -14.29 -2.20 -4.90
CA LYS A 195 -14.07 -3.16 -3.81
C LYS A 195 -12.60 -3.26 -3.41
N TYR A 196 -11.71 -3.31 -4.39
CA TYR A 196 -10.26 -3.34 -4.19
C TYR A 196 -9.60 -2.17 -4.91
N GLN A 197 -8.37 -1.86 -4.50
CA GLN A 197 -7.50 -0.93 -5.21
C GLN A 197 -6.07 -1.44 -5.14
N GLN A 198 -5.46 -1.63 -6.30
CA GLN A 198 -4.06 -2.01 -6.41
C GLN A 198 -3.11 -0.80 -6.48
N SER A 199 -1.81 -1.05 -6.45
CA SER A 199 -0.77 -0.03 -6.30
C SER A 199 -0.69 0.94 -7.48
N ASN A 200 -0.70 0.44 -8.71
CA ASN A 200 -0.63 1.26 -9.92
C ASN A 200 -1.94 2.03 -10.16
N GLN A 201 -3.09 1.44 -9.81
CA GLN A 201 -4.40 2.10 -9.89
C GLN A 201 -4.48 3.31 -8.96
N TRP A 202 -3.95 3.18 -7.73
CA TRP A 202 -3.88 4.30 -6.79
C TRP A 202 -3.09 5.50 -7.36
N VAL A 203 -2.00 5.25 -8.11
CA VAL A 203 -1.20 6.33 -8.71
C VAL A 203 -2.03 7.14 -9.72
N ILE A 204 -2.74 6.48 -10.64
CA ILE A 204 -3.50 7.20 -11.68
C ILE A 204 -4.80 7.82 -11.17
N GLU A 205 -5.44 7.24 -10.16
CA GLU A 205 -6.57 7.87 -9.48
C GLU A 205 -6.10 9.11 -8.69
N THR A 206 -4.94 9.04 -8.03
CA THR A 206 -4.32 10.20 -7.37
C THR A 206 -3.93 11.30 -8.36
N LEU A 207 -3.41 10.93 -9.54
CA LEU A 207 -3.17 11.88 -10.64
C LEU A 207 -4.46 12.60 -11.04
N ALA A 208 -5.56 11.87 -11.26
CA ALA A 208 -6.85 12.49 -11.55
C ALA A 208 -7.27 13.46 -10.44
N GLY A 209 -7.19 13.03 -9.18
CA GLY A 209 -7.48 13.87 -8.01
C GLY A 209 -6.62 15.12 -7.89
N ALA A 210 -5.36 15.08 -8.36
CA ALA A 210 -4.48 16.24 -8.41
C ALA A 210 -4.85 17.19 -9.55
N MET A 211 -5.28 16.66 -10.71
CA MET A 211 -5.65 17.48 -11.87
C MET A 211 -6.95 18.28 -11.67
N GLU A 212 -7.91 17.73 -10.93
CA GLU A 212 -9.20 18.39 -10.66
C GLU A 212 -9.47 18.50 -9.15
N PRO A 213 -8.67 19.30 -8.42
CA PRO A 213 -8.56 19.20 -6.98
C PRO A 213 -9.82 19.58 -6.20
N GLY A 214 -10.70 20.40 -6.79
CA GLY A 214 -11.99 20.83 -6.23
C GLY A 214 -13.18 19.96 -6.61
N THR A 215 -13.02 19.08 -7.60
CA THR A 215 -14.12 18.25 -8.14
C THR A 215 -13.96 16.78 -7.75
N ILE A 216 -12.74 16.24 -7.85
CA ILE A 216 -12.47 14.81 -7.63
C ILE A 216 -12.11 14.57 -6.17
N VAL A 217 -13.10 14.17 -5.38
CA VAL A 217 -12.98 13.88 -3.94
C VAL A 217 -13.09 12.39 -3.61
N ASN A 218 -13.56 11.57 -4.54
CA ASN A 218 -13.69 10.12 -4.39
C ASN A 218 -13.20 9.34 -5.63
N ARG A 219 -13.12 8.00 -5.50
CA ARG A 219 -12.59 7.11 -6.54
C ARG A 219 -13.47 7.08 -7.79
N ASP A 220 -14.78 7.19 -7.64
CA ASP A 220 -15.73 7.13 -8.76
C ASP A 220 -15.51 8.31 -9.71
N GLN A 221 -15.32 9.50 -9.14
CA GLN A 221 -14.99 10.71 -9.90
C GLN A 221 -13.61 10.61 -10.56
N ALA A 222 -12.63 10.02 -9.87
CA ALA A 222 -11.30 9.79 -10.43
C ALA A 222 -11.37 8.82 -11.64
N GLN A 223 -12.13 7.73 -11.51
CA GLN A 223 -12.35 6.76 -12.58
C GLN A 223 -13.13 7.36 -13.76
N ALA A 224 -14.14 8.18 -13.50
CA ALA A 224 -14.86 8.92 -14.55
C ALA A 224 -13.93 9.87 -15.31
N TRP A 225 -13.03 10.56 -14.61
CA TRP A 225 -12.00 11.39 -15.24
C TRP A 225 -11.02 10.57 -16.08
N LEU A 226 -10.60 9.39 -15.59
CA LEU A 226 -9.72 8.48 -16.34
C LEU A 226 -10.41 7.98 -17.62
N HIS A 227 -11.69 7.63 -17.56
CA HIS A 227 -12.49 7.30 -18.75
C HIS A 227 -12.55 8.48 -19.74
N PHE A 228 -12.85 9.68 -19.24
CA PHE A 228 -12.90 10.89 -20.06
C PHE A 228 -11.56 11.20 -20.73
N LYS A 229 -10.45 10.92 -20.04
CA LYS A 229 -9.08 11.04 -20.57
C LYS A 229 -8.61 9.84 -21.38
N GLY A 230 -9.52 8.92 -21.74
CA GLY A 230 -9.21 7.78 -22.61
C GLY A 230 -8.23 6.78 -22.02
N TYR A 231 -8.22 6.60 -20.70
CA TYR A 231 -7.43 5.54 -20.08
C TYR A 231 -7.99 4.15 -20.43
N GLU A 232 -7.12 3.27 -20.92
CA GLU A 232 -7.44 1.88 -21.26
C GLU A 232 -6.61 0.93 -20.39
N PRO A 233 -7.22 0.09 -19.55
CA PRO A 233 -6.49 -0.87 -18.72
C PRO A 233 -5.95 -2.03 -19.56
N THR A 234 -4.92 -2.70 -19.05
CA THR A 234 -4.45 -3.95 -19.65
C THR A 234 -5.49 -5.04 -19.42
N THR A 235 -5.78 -5.81 -20.47
CA THR A 235 -6.56 -7.06 -20.39
C THR A 235 -5.61 -8.25 -20.29
N LEU A 236 -5.47 -8.82 -19.09
CA LEU A 236 -4.74 -10.06 -18.86
C LEU A 236 -5.60 -11.26 -19.26
N ARG A 237 -4.98 -12.25 -19.90
CA ARG A 237 -5.59 -13.55 -20.19
C ARG A 237 -5.14 -14.58 -19.15
N LEU A 238 -5.99 -14.85 -18.17
CA LEU A 238 -5.68 -15.74 -17.06
C LEU A 238 -6.61 -16.95 -17.07
N GLY A 239 -6.09 -18.12 -17.41
CA GLY A 239 -6.88 -19.36 -17.41
C GLY A 239 -7.39 -19.76 -16.02
N PRO A 240 -8.42 -20.62 -15.93
CA PRO A 240 -9.10 -20.95 -14.67
C PRO A 240 -8.18 -21.50 -13.58
N LEU A 241 -7.21 -22.35 -13.95
CA LEU A 241 -6.24 -22.94 -13.02
C LEU A 241 -5.30 -21.89 -12.40
N THR A 242 -4.85 -20.92 -13.19
CA THR A 242 -4.00 -19.82 -12.69
C THR A 242 -4.76 -18.97 -11.68
N ARG A 243 -6.06 -18.75 -11.91
CA ARG A 243 -6.91 -17.93 -11.04
C ARG A 243 -7.26 -18.64 -9.74
N LEU A 244 -7.57 -19.94 -9.81
CA LEU A 244 -7.80 -20.76 -8.63
C LEU A 244 -6.51 -20.85 -7.78
N GLY A 245 -5.37 -21.12 -8.41
CA GLY A 245 -4.06 -21.17 -7.74
C GLY A 245 -3.67 -19.85 -7.10
N GLY A 246 -3.86 -18.73 -7.80
CA GLY A 246 -3.59 -17.38 -7.26
C GLY A 246 -4.45 -17.06 -6.04
N ARG A 247 -5.75 -17.41 -6.06
CA ARG A 247 -6.66 -17.15 -4.93
C ARG A 247 -6.39 -18.04 -3.71
N VAL A 248 -6.00 -19.29 -3.94
CA VAL A 248 -5.71 -20.25 -2.85
C VAL A 248 -4.32 -20.00 -2.25
N GLY A 249 -3.36 -19.54 -3.05
CA GLY A 249 -1.97 -19.33 -2.64
C GLY A 249 -1.58 -17.90 -2.25
N SER A 250 -2.46 -16.91 -2.38
CA SER A 250 -2.10 -15.50 -2.13
C SER A 250 -3.25 -14.69 -1.55
N ALA A 251 -3.03 -14.10 -0.36
CA ALA A 251 -4.03 -13.29 0.33
C ALA A 251 -4.44 -12.02 -0.46
N ASN A 252 -3.57 -11.54 -1.35
CA ASN A 252 -3.76 -10.33 -2.15
C ASN A 252 -4.29 -10.60 -3.58
N VAL A 253 -4.84 -11.78 -3.87
CA VAL A 253 -5.42 -12.09 -5.18
C VAL A 253 -6.93 -12.37 -5.04
N ALA A 254 -7.74 -11.49 -5.61
CA ALA A 254 -9.18 -11.57 -5.64
C ALA A 254 -9.70 -11.19 -7.03
N PHE A 255 -10.76 -11.86 -7.49
CA PHE A 255 -11.35 -11.67 -8.83
C PHE A 255 -12.86 -11.34 -8.77
N ASP A 256 -13.38 -11.10 -7.57
CA ASP A 256 -14.81 -10.95 -7.29
C ASP A 256 -15.31 -9.51 -7.36
N ASP A 257 -14.46 -8.58 -7.79
CA ASP A 257 -14.79 -7.22 -8.19
C ASP A 257 -14.89 -7.05 -9.73
N HIS A 258 -14.57 -8.10 -10.50
CA HIS A 258 -14.69 -8.09 -11.95
C HIS A 258 -16.13 -8.39 -12.38
N PRO A 259 -16.67 -7.69 -13.40
CA PRO A 259 -17.97 -8.02 -13.99
C PRO A 259 -18.05 -9.49 -14.38
N ASN A 260 -19.19 -10.14 -14.12
CA ASN A 260 -19.35 -11.59 -14.32
C ASN A 260 -18.92 -12.04 -15.74
N GLU A 261 -19.33 -11.33 -16.78
CA GLU A 261 -18.95 -11.62 -18.17
C GLU A 261 -17.43 -11.64 -18.40
N LYS A 262 -16.68 -10.78 -17.70
CA LYS A 262 -15.21 -10.72 -17.75
C LYS A 262 -14.57 -11.77 -16.83
N ARG A 263 -15.17 -11.97 -15.65
CA ARG A 263 -14.77 -13.00 -14.69
C ARG A 263 -14.88 -14.40 -15.27
N PHE A 264 -15.80 -14.69 -16.17
CA PHE A 264 -15.96 -16.04 -16.76
C PHE A 264 -15.32 -16.18 -18.15
N SER A 265 -14.72 -15.13 -18.71
CA SER A 265 -14.08 -15.14 -20.04
C SER A 265 -12.55 -15.08 -20.02
N ASP A 266 -11.93 -15.41 -18.87
CA ASP A 266 -10.48 -15.34 -18.62
C ASP A 266 -9.85 -13.95 -18.83
N ARG A 267 -10.67 -12.90 -18.90
CA ARG A 267 -10.24 -11.52 -19.15
C ARG A 267 -10.26 -10.70 -17.86
N ILE A 268 -9.09 -10.36 -17.37
CA ILE A 268 -8.91 -9.55 -16.15
C ILE A 268 -8.38 -8.18 -16.57
N GLU A 269 -9.20 -7.15 -16.41
CA GLU A 269 -8.85 -5.78 -16.74
C GLU A 269 -8.30 -5.08 -15.51
N THR A 270 -6.99 -4.82 -15.53
CA THR A 270 -6.31 -4.19 -14.40
C THR A 270 -5.34 -3.11 -14.86
N VAL A 271 -5.01 -2.21 -13.95
CA VAL A 271 -4.06 -1.14 -14.22
C VAL A 271 -2.63 -1.71 -14.15
N THR A 272 -1.85 -1.51 -15.19
CA THR A 272 -0.45 -1.96 -15.25
C THR A 272 0.44 -0.77 -15.51
N VAL A 273 1.72 -0.85 -15.18
CA VAL A 273 2.67 0.21 -15.57
C VAL A 273 2.65 0.39 -17.08
N ASP A 274 2.67 -0.70 -17.84
CA ASP A 274 2.68 -0.71 -19.30
C ASP A 274 1.45 0.02 -19.90
N SER A 275 0.25 -0.20 -19.35
CA SER A 275 -0.96 0.53 -19.78
C SER A 275 -0.90 2.03 -19.44
N VAL A 276 -0.36 2.38 -18.27
CA VAL A 276 -0.14 3.79 -17.90
C VAL A 276 0.89 4.44 -18.83
N PHE A 277 1.95 3.72 -19.19
CA PHE A 277 3.02 4.19 -20.05
C PHE A 277 2.57 4.39 -21.49
N ALA A 278 1.65 3.55 -21.98
CA ALA A 278 1.00 3.75 -23.27
C ALA A 278 -0.03 4.89 -23.25
N TRP A 279 -0.72 5.10 -22.13
CA TRP A 279 -1.78 6.10 -22.02
C TRP A 279 -1.25 7.54 -21.87
N MET A 280 -0.31 7.79 -20.97
CA MET A 280 0.14 9.15 -20.62
C MET A 280 0.60 9.99 -21.84
N PRO A 281 1.40 9.46 -22.79
CA PRO A 281 1.74 10.19 -24.01
C PRO A 281 0.55 10.40 -24.94
N ARG A 282 -0.26 9.35 -25.18
CA ARG A 282 -1.44 9.43 -26.06
C ARG A 282 -2.47 10.45 -25.57
N ALA A 283 -2.63 10.56 -24.25
CA ALA A 283 -3.53 11.52 -23.62
C ALA A 283 -2.95 12.94 -23.52
N GLY A 284 -1.70 13.17 -23.97
CA GLY A 284 -1.03 14.45 -23.85
C GLY A 284 -0.68 14.85 -22.41
N LEU A 285 -0.57 13.88 -21.51
CA LEU A 285 -0.30 14.09 -20.07
C LEU A 285 1.18 13.92 -19.70
N GLY A 286 2.00 13.34 -20.58
CA GLY A 286 3.44 13.22 -20.37
C GLY A 286 4.21 12.89 -21.65
N ALA A 287 5.53 12.94 -21.55
CA ALA A 287 6.43 12.53 -22.62
C ALA A 287 6.51 11.00 -22.76
N ALA A 288 7.18 10.52 -23.81
CA ALA A 288 7.49 9.11 -23.97
C ALA A 288 8.27 8.55 -22.76
N PRO A 289 8.06 7.27 -22.39
CA PRO A 289 8.79 6.66 -21.28
C PRO A 289 10.30 6.63 -21.51
N VAL A 290 11.07 6.96 -20.47
CA VAL A 290 12.52 6.81 -20.41
C VAL A 290 12.84 5.51 -19.68
N VAL A 291 13.87 4.79 -20.11
CA VAL A 291 14.32 3.55 -19.49
C VAL A 291 15.79 3.65 -19.13
N LEU A 292 16.13 3.26 -17.91
CA LEU A 292 17.48 3.15 -17.39
C LEU A 292 17.72 1.69 -16.96
N LYS A 293 18.83 1.11 -17.43
CA LYS A 293 19.25 -0.25 -17.09
C LYS A 293 20.65 -0.20 -16.49
N LEU A 294 20.92 -1.04 -15.49
CA LEU A 294 22.27 -1.28 -14.99
C LEU A 294 23.04 -2.30 -15.84
#